data_AF-A0A3D9MWW3-F1
#
_entry.id   AF-A0A3D9MWW3-F1
#
_cell.length_a   1.000
_cell.length_b   1.000
_cell.length_c   1.000
_cell.angle_alpha   90.00
_cell.angle_beta   90.00
_cell.angle_gamma   90.00
#
_symmetry.space_group_name_H-M   'P 1'
#
loop_
_entity.id
_entity.type
_entity.pdbx_description
1 polymer ?
#
loop_
_entity_poly.entity_id
_entity_poly.type
_entity_poly.pdbx_seq_one_letter_code
_entity_poly.pdbx_strand_id
1 'polypeptide(L)'
;MAIKRWLHLSELGSDPWVLPIYTAWNQAVEEHRVAARTDAITEAGLHITTRLNLLRHIVRRLNQDWDALAKEINNHVSSEHHYTPDREGIALPVDDHMKYLIIADFHSVLSEVDACIDSMKAFMHALHDHVGQPITPKQRIEMINSWMHERGVDPKWFNRLSSARNFIAHVGAFYLALDTTDPHWDLLLVKRNIKQFDDPDTHVRFFSVTQIVEDFLDCRAAMQVHLVALFEAAK
;
A
#
# COMPACT_ATOMS: atom_id res chain seq x y z
N MET A 1 35.38 14.18 -4.47
CA MET A 1 35.12 15.39 -5.29
C MET A 1 33.84 16.04 -4.79
N ALA A 2 33.81 17.35 -4.60
CA ALA A 2 32.59 18.07 -4.20
C ALA A 2 31.67 18.31 -5.41
N ILE A 3 30.35 18.15 -5.23
CA ILE A 3 29.35 18.49 -6.24
C ILE A 3 29.37 20.02 -6.41
N LYS A 4 29.59 20.51 -7.64
CA LYS A 4 29.73 21.96 -7.92
C LYS A 4 28.51 22.58 -8.62
N ARG A 5 27.63 21.76 -9.20
CA ARG A 5 26.42 22.20 -9.94
C ARG A 5 25.36 21.10 -9.85
N TRP A 6 24.09 21.49 -9.74
CA TRP A 6 22.93 20.59 -9.79
C TRP A 6 21.70 21.35 -10.34
N LEU A 7 20.69 20.60 -10.75
CA LEU A 7 19.40 21.12 -11.20
C LEU A 7 18.30 20.51 -10.32
N HIS A 8 17.33 21.32 -9.93
CA HIS A 8 16.10 20.83 -9.31
C HIS A 8 15.05 20.60 -10.39
N LEU A 9 14.37 19.47 -10.32
CA LEU A 9 13.19 19.20 -11.13
C LEU A 9 11.96 19.74 -10.41
N SER A 10 10.96 20.21 -11.16
CA SER A 10 9.69 20.68 -10.59
C SER A 10 8.93 19.55 -9.92
N GLU A 11 8.36 19.81 -8.75
CA GLU A 11 7.52 18.85 -8.03
C GLU A 11 6.26 18.49 -8.84
N LEU A 12 5.98 17.19 -8.98
CA LEU A 12 4.91 16.65 -9.84
C LEU A 12 3.55 16.64 -9.14
N GLY A 13 3.16 17.76 -8.52
CA GLY A 13 1.92 17.85 -7.76
C GLY A 13 1.90 16.95 -6.52
N SER A 14 1.17 17.37 -5.49
CA SER A 14 1.20 16.75 -4.18
C SER A 14 -0.15 16.05 -3.93
N ASP A 15 -0.16 14.76 -3.55
CA ASP A 15 -1.36 14.14 -2.97
C ASP A 15 -1.92 15.07 -1.86
N PRO A 16 -3.19 15.47 -1.91
CA PRO A 16 -3.70 16.54 -1.06
C PRO A 16 -3.95 16.09 0.40
N TRP A 17 -3.59 14.86 0.78
CA TRP A 17 -3.93 14.27 2.07
C TRP A 17 -3.56 15.17 3.28
N VAL A 18 -2.44 15.87 3.25
CA VAL A 18 -2.03 16.75 4.36
C VAL A 18 -2.73 18.12 4.35
N LEU A 19 -3.28 18.56 3.22
CA LEU A 19 -3.77 19.93 3.06
C LEU A 19 -4.98 20.27 3.95
N PRO A 20 -6.00 19.42 4.09
CA PRO A 20 -7.10 19.67 5.03
C PRO A 20 -6.63 19.78 6.48
N ILE A 21 -5.68 18.92 6.87
CA ILE A 21 -5.09 18.92 8.23
C ILE A 21 -4.36 20.25 8.47
N TYR A 22 -3.56 20.69 7.49
CA TYR A 22 -2.87 21.97 7.54
C TYR A 22 -3.80 23.16 7.56
N THR A 23 -4.93 23.08 6.85
CA THR A 23 -5.95 24.13 6.85
C THR A 23 -6.58 24.27 8.24
N ALA A 24 -6.99 23.15 8.85
CA ALA A 24 -7.55 23.14 10.21
C ALA A 24 -6.55 23.65 11.26
N TRP A 25 -5.27 23.28 11.11
CA TRP A 25 -4.21 23.79 11.97
C TRP A 25 -4.01 25.30 11.81
N ASN A 26 -3.88 25.80 10.58
CA ASN A 26 -3.70 27.24 10.34
C ASN A 26 -4.84 28.05 10.96
N GLN A 27 -6.08 27.58 10.82
CA GLN A 27 -7.23 28.20 11.48
C GLN A 27 -7.09 28.18 13.01
N ALA A 28 -6.70 27.05 13.60
CA ALA A 28 -6.47 26.96 15.05
C ALA A 28 -5.33 27.89 15.54
N VAL A 29 -4.34 28.19 14.70
CA VAL A 29 -3.26 29.15 14.99
C VAL A 29 -3.78 30.59 14.93
N GLU A 30 -4.56 30.92 13.91
CA GLU A 30 -5.22 32.23 13.76
C GLU A 30 -6.16 32.52 14.95
N GLU A 31 -6.81 31.48 15.47
CA GLU A 31 -7.66 31.52 16.66
C GLU A 31 -6.87 31.43 17.98
N HIS A 32 -5.53 31.37 17.92
CA HIS A 32 -4.62 31.28 19.07
C HIS A 32 -4.82 30.05 19.99
N ARG A 33 -5.43 28.96 19.47
CA ARG A 33 -5.67 27.70 20.22
C ARG A 33 -4.45 26.78 20.21
N VAL A 34 -3.61 26.87 19.18
CA VAL A 34 -2.40 26.05 19.07
C VAL A 34 -1.22 26.87 18.54
N ALA A 35 0.00 26.40 18.80
CA ALA A 35 1.20 27.00 18.22
C ALA A 35 1.30 26.76 16.70
N ALA A 36 2.02 27.65 16.01
CA ALA A 36 2.31 27.51 14.60
C ALA A 36 3.05 26.20 14.27
N ARG A 37 2.83 25.68 13.06
CA ARG A 37 3.49 24.46 12.58
C ARG A 37 5.00 24.67 12.46
N THR A 38 5.76 23.65 12.85
CA THR A 38 7.22 23.62 12.71
C THR A 38 7.65 23.11 11.33
N ASP A 39 8.88 23.44 10.92
CA ASP A 39 9.44 22.95 9.65
C ASP A 39 9.49 21.42 9.60
N ALA A 40 9.84 20.76 10.70
CA ALA A 40 9.89 19.31 10.79
C ALA A 40 8.54 18.63 10.45
N ILE A 41 7.42 19.22 10.85
CA ILE A 41 6.09 18.71 10.52
C ILE A 41 5.73 18.99 9.06
N THR A 42 6.18 20.12 8.51
CA THR A 42 6.03 20.45 7.09
C THR A 42 6.79 19.42 6.23
N GLU A 43 8.03 19.12 6.58
CA GLU A 43 8.85 18.09 5.93
C GLU A 43 8.21 16.70 6.04
N ALA A 44 7.70 16.32 7.21
CA ALA A 44 7.01 15.05 7.40
C ALA A 44 5.76 14.93 6.50
N GLY A 45 5.00 16.02 6.35
CA GLY A 45 3.84 16.01 5.45
C GLY A 45 4.21 15.94 3.97
N LEU A 46 5.28 16.63 3.55
CA LEU A 46 5.82 16.50 2.19
C LEU A 46 6.31 15.08 1.91
N HIS A 47 6.95 14.44 2.89
CA HIS A 47 7.41 13.06 2.79
C HIS A 47 6.25 12.09 2.59
N ILE A 48 5.19 12.17 3.42
CA ILE A 48 3.97 11.37 3.26
C ILE A 48 3.35 11.60 1.87
N THR A 49 3.25 12.85 1.46
CA THR A 49 2.63 13.23 0.20
C THR A 49 3.39 12.68 -1.01
N THR A 50 4.73 12.71 -0.96
CA THR A 50 5.58 12.10 -1.99
C THR A 50 5.33 10.60 -2.10
N ARG A 51 5.26 9.91 -0.96
CA ARG A 51 5.00 8.47 -0.90
C ARG A 51 3.63 8.08 -1.42
N LEU A 52 2.58 8.83 -1.06
CA LEU A 52 1.22 8.62 -1.57
C LEU A 52 1.17 8.76 -3.11
N ASN A 53 1.89 9.73 -3.66
CA ASN A 53 2.03 9.87 -5.11
C ASN A 53 2.77 8.68 -5.75
N LEU A 54 3.87 8.22 -5.15
CA LEU A 54 4.59 7.03 -5.61
C LEU A 54 3.66 5.81 -5.63
N LEU A 55 2.94 5.57 -4.52
CA LEU A 55 2.00 4.47 -4.41
C LEU A 55 0.95 4.51 -5.54
N ARG A 56 0.36 5.67 -5.82
CA ARG A 56 -0.59 5.84 -6.93
C ARG A 56 0.03 5.45 -8.28
N HIS A 57 1.27 5.84 -8.54
CA HIS A 57 1.96 5.51 -9.79
C HIS A 57 2.28 4.01 -9.89
N ILE A 58 2.72 3.39 -8.80
CA ILE A 58 3.03 1.96 -8.75
C ILE A 58 1.74 1.14 -8.94
N VAL A 59 0.65 1.45 -8.22
CA VAL A 59 -0.63 0.74 -8.38
C VAL A 59 -1.16 0.85 -9.81
N ARG A 60 -1.06 2.04 -10.42
CA ARG A 60 -1.45 2.22 -11.83
C ARG A 60 -0.60 1.36 -12.77
N ARG A 61 0.72 1.30 -12.55
CA ARG A 61 1.62 0.49 -13.37
C ARG A 61 1.32 -1.00 -13.20
N LEU A 62 1.16 -1.47 -11.96
CA LEU A 62 0.79 -2.85 -11.64
C LEU A 62 -0.49 -3.29 -12.37
N ASN A 63 -1.54 -2.45 -12.35
CA ASN A 63 -2.78 -2.76 -13.05
C ASN A 63 -2.59 -2.83 -14.57
N GLN A 64 -1.80 -1.93 -15.14
CA GLN A 64 -1.50 -1.92 -16.58
C GLN A 64 -0.68 -3.16 -17.00
N ASP A 65 0.32 -3.51 -16.20
CA ASP A 65 1.17 -4.67 -16.45
C ASP A 65 0.39 -5.97 -16.28
N TRP A 66 -0.54 -6.02 -15.31
CA TRP A 66 -1.48 -7.12 -15.14
C TRP A 66 -2.42 -7.26 -16.34
N ASP A 67 -3.04 -6.17 -16.79
CA ASP A 67 -3.93 -6.19 -17.97
C ASP A 67 -3.18 -6.65 -19.23
N ALA A 68 -1.92 -6.26 -19.38
CA ALA A 68 -1.07 -6.70 -20.49
C ALA A 68 -0.77 -8.20 -20.38
N LEU A 69 -0.38 -8.68 -19.19
CA LEU A 69 -0.13 -10.10 -18.95
C LEU A 69 -1.38 -10.95 -19.20
N ALA A 70 -2.54 -10.54 -18.70
CA ALA A 70 -3.79 -11.27 -18.88
C ALA A 70 -4.13 -11.43 -20.38
N LYS A 71 -3.90 -10.39 -21.20
CA LYS A 71 -4.08 -10.47 -22.65
C LYS A 71 -3.11 -11.45 -23.31
N GLU A 72 -1.84 -11.40 -22.92
CA GLU A 72 -0.83 -12.33 -23.45
C GLU A 72 -1.18 -13.77 -23.13
N ILE A 73 -1.59 -14.05 -21.89
CA ILE A 73 -2.01 -15.38 -21.46
C ILE A 73 -3.23 -15.85 -22.27
N ASN A 74 -4.25 -15.00 -22.43
CA ASN A 74 -5.46 -15.35 -23.19
C ASN A 74 -5.19 -15.67 -24.67
N ASN A 75 -4.14 -15.12 -25.27
CA ASN A 75 -3.78 -15.40 -26.67
C ASN A 75 -3.14 -16.79 -26.85
N HIS A 76 -2.55 -17.35 -25.81
CA HIS A 76 -1.69 -18.54 -25.89
C HIS A 76 -2.18 -19.72 -25.04
N VAL A 77 -3.06 -19.47 -24.07
CA VAL A 77 -3.61 -20.51 -23.20
C VAL A 77 -4.44 -21.52 -23.99
N SER A 78 -4.30 -22.78 -23.60
CA SER A 78 -4.98 -23.93 -24.19
C SER A 78 -5.25 -24.95 -23.09
N SER A 79 -6.10 -25.93 -23.36
CA SER A 79 -6.43 -27.00 -22.41
C SER A 79 -5.22 -27.80 -21.89
N GLU A 80 -4.06 -27.75 -22.56
CA GLU A 80 -2.84 -28.45 -22.12
C GLU A 80 -2.08 -27.71 -21.01
N HIS A 81 -2.37 -26.44 -20.81
CA HIS A 81 -1.70 -25.59 -19.83
C HIS A 81 -2.32 -25.70 -18.43
N HIS A 82 -3.54 -26.22 -18.32
CA HIS A 82 -4.24 -26.33 -17.04
C HIS A 82 -3.71 -27.52 -16.22
N TYR A 83 -3.19 -27.21 -15.04
CA TYR A 83 -2.87 -28.20 -14.01
C TYR A 83 -4.13 -28.51 -13.20
N THR A 84 -4.39 -29.79 -12.95
CA THR A 84 -5.49 -30.26 -12.10
C THR A 84 -4.99 -31.38 -11.20
N PRO A 85 -5.71 -31.77 -10.13
CA PRO A 85 -5.30 -32.89 -9.28
C PRO A 85 -5.00 -34.19 -10.04
N ASP A 86 -5.70 -34.41 -11.17
CA ASP A 86 -5.63 -35.65 -11.96
C ASP A 86 -4.76 -35.52 -13.22
N ARG A 87 -4.24 -34.33 -13.54
CA ARG A 87 -3.50 -34.07 -14.78
C ARG A 87 -2.42 -33.01 -14.60
N GLU A 88 -1.19 -33.36 -14.99
CA GLU A 88 -0.12 -32.39 -15.16
C GLU A 88 -0.33 -31.54 -16.43
N GLY A 89 -0.27 -30.22 -16.26
CA GLY A 89 -0.25 -29.28 -17.36
C GLY A 89 1.17 -29.03 -17.88
N ILE A 90 1.26 -28.25 -18.95
CA ILE A 90 2.50 -27.70 -19.47
C ILE A 90 2.55 -26.21 -19.08
N ALA A 91 3.68 -25.75 -18.55
CA ALA A 91 3.83 -24.34 -18.19
C ALA A 91 3.70 -23.46 -19.43
N LEU A 92 2.79 -22.48 -19.38
CA LEU A 92 2.59 -21.53 -20.46
C LEU A 92 3.83 -20.64 -20.62
N PRO A 93 4.49 -20.59 -21.79
CA PRO A 93 5.56 -19.65 -22.02
C PRO A 93 4.97 -18.24 -22.09
N VAL A 94 5.49 -17.36 -21.24
CA VAL A 94 5.18 -15.93 -21.20
C VAL A 94 6.50 -15.18 -21.15
N ASP A 95 6.55 -14.03 -21.82
CA ASP A 95 7.70 -13.13 -21.80
C ASP A 95 8.23 -12.87 -20.37
N ASP A 96 9.54 -13.05 -20.21
CA ASP A 96 10.20 -12.93 -18.92
C ASP A 96 10.13 -11.50 -18.38
N HIS A 97 10.22 -10.50 -19.25
CA HIS A 97 10.18 -9.10 -18.84
C HIS A 97 8.84 -8.75 -18.19
N MET A 98 7.72 -9.18 -18.78
CA MET A 98 6.38 -9.00 -18.19
C MET A 98 6.26 -9.65 -16.80
N LYS A 99 6.75 -10.88 -16.63
CA LYS A 99 6.71 -11.58 -15.33
C LYS A 99 7.50 -10.82 -14.26
N TYR A 100 8.71 -10.36 -14.59
CA TYR A 100 9.56 -9.66 -13.64
C TYR A 100 9.04 -8.26 -13.30
N LEU A 101 8.40 -7.55 -14.24
CA LEU A 101 7.76 -6.26 -13.95
C LEU A 101 6.65 -6.41 -12.91
N ILE A 102 5.76 -7.40 -13.06
CA ILE A 102 4.70 -7.66 -12.09
C ILE A 102 5.29 -7.98 -10.71
N ILE A 103 6.27 -8.89 -10.64
CA ILE A 103 6.92 -9.24 -9.36
C ILE A 103 7.52 -7.99 -8.68
N ALA A 104 8.21 -7.15 -9.45
CA ALA A 104 8.80 -5.91 -8.95
C ALA A 104 7.74 -4.92 -8.44
N ASP A 105 6.61 -4.82 -9.14
CA ASP A 105 5.52 -3.92 -8.78
C ASP A 105 4.77 -4.39 -7.54
N PHE A 106 4.54 -5.68 -7.40
CA PHE A 106 4.01 -6.27 -6.17
C PHE A 106 4.87 -5.91 -4.95
N HIS A 107 6.18 -6.13 -5.06
CA HIS A 107 7.12 -5.78 -4.00
C HIS A 107 7.04 -4.27 -3.68
N SER A 108 6.99 -3.45 -4.73
CA SER A 108 6.96 -1.99 -4.62
C SER A 108 5.67 -1.50 -3.94
N VAL A 109 4.49 -2.04 -4.32
CA VAL A 109 3.20 -1.67 -3.70
C VAL A 109 3.22 -1.97 -2.21
N LEU A 110 3.53 -3.21 -1.82
CA LEU A 110 3.46 -3.60 -0.41
C LEU A 110 4.46 -2.83 0.45
N SER A 111 5.66 -2.61 -0.08
CA SER A 111 6.70 -1.83 0.62
C SER A 111 6.29 -0.36 0.75
N GLU A 112 5.68 0.22 -0.27
CA GLU A 112 5.26 1.63 -0.23
C GLU A 112 4.02 1.84 0.65
N VAL A 113 3.06 0.91 0.66
CA VAL A 113 1.91 0.94 1.59
C VAL A 113 2.40 0.90 3.05
N ASP A 114 3.31 -0.02 3.37
CA ASP A 114 3.89 -0.17 4.70
C ASP A 114 4.65 1.09 5.14
N ALA A 115 5.49 1.63 4.25
CA ALA A 115 6.23 2.85 4.52
C ALA A 115 5.31 4.09 4.64
N CYS A 116 4.25 4.18 3.84
CA CYS A 116 3.24 5.23 3.96
C CYS A 116 2.56 5.20 5.33
N ILE A 117 2.01 4.05 5.72
CA ILE A 117 1.24 3.95 6.96
C ILE A 117 2.12 4.16 8.20
N ASP A 118 3.39 3.72 8.17
CA ASP A 118 4.35 4.02 9.23
C ASP A 118 4.63 5.52 9.36
N SER A 119 4.87 6.20 8.24
CA SER A 119 5.08 7.66 8.21
C SER A 119 3.86 8.41 8.72
N MET A 120 2.65 7.99 8.32
CA MET A 120 1.38 8.56 8.76
C MET A 120 1.11 8.34 10.25
N LYS A 121 1.42 7.15 10.79
CA LYS A 121 1.31 6.86 12.23
C LYS A 121 2.27 7.74 13.05
N ALA A 122 3.50 7.94 12.58
CA ALA A 122 4.46 8.81 13.23
C ALA A 122 3.99 10.28 13.20
N PHE A 123 3.46 10.73 12.06
CA PHE A 123 2.87 12.04 11.91
C PHE A 123 1.68 12.25 12.84
N MET A 124 0.76 11.28 12.93
CA MET A 124 -0.36 11.31 13.87
C MET A 124 0.09 11.52 15.33
N HIS A 125 1.13 10.81 15.77
CA HIS A 125 1.70 11.05 17.11
C HIS A 125 2.22 12.48 17.27
N ALA A 126 3.01 12.96 16.31
CA ALA A 126 3.59 14.28 16.38
C ALA A 126 2.53 15.39 16.45
N LEU A 127 1.40 15.23 15.75
CA LEU A 127 0.27 16.16 15.82
C LEU A 127 -0.44 16.12 17.18
N HIS A 128 -0.67 14.92 17.71
CA HIS A 128 -1.24 14.74 19.05
C HIS A 128 -0.37 15.38 20.14
N ASP A 129 0.95 15.18 20.06
CA ASP A 129 1.91 15.80 20.96
C ASP A 129 1.88 17.33 20.84
N HIS A 130 1.79 17.85 19.60
CA HIS A 130 1.75 19.29 19.33
C HIS A 130 0.54 19.99 19.95
N VAL A 131 -0.65 19.37 19.90
CA VAL A 131 -1.87 19.94 20.51
C VAL A 131 -2.00 19.64 22.01
N GLY A 132 -0.96 19.08 22.64
CA GLY A 132 -0.96 18.75 24.06
C GLY A 132 -1.85 17.55 24.44
N GLN A 133 -2.20 16.70 23.47
CA GLN A 133 -3.00 15.48 23.66
C GLN A 133 -2.22 14.23 23.23
N PRO A 134 -1.08 13.93 23.88
CA PRO A 134 -0.23 12.82 23.48
C PRO A 134 -0.98 11.49 23.56
N ILE A 135 -0.75 10.63 22.56
CA ILE A 135 -1.32 9.28 22.50
C ILE A 135 -0.22 8.23 22.60
N THR A 136 -0.52 7.15 23.29
CA THR A 136 0.34 5.96 23.35
C THR A 136 0.21 5.10 22.09
N PRO A 137 1.19 4.24 21.78
CA PRO A 137 1.06 3.29 20.67
C PRO A 137 -0.18 2.40 20.77
N LYS A 138 -0.60 2.04 22.00
CA LYS A 138 -1.81 1.24 22.25
C LYS A 138 -3.07 2.01 21.87
N GLN A 139 -3.21 3.26 22.33
CA GLN A 139 -4.34 4.13 21.98
C GLN A 139 -4.42 4.36 20.46
N ARG A 140 -3.29 4.61 19.80
CA ARG A 140 -3.25 4.75 18.33
C ARG A 140 -3.79 3.49 17.63
N ILE A 141 -3.37 2.31 18.07
CA ILE A 141 -3.85 1.03 17.50
C ILE A 141 -5.36 0.88 17.73
N GLU A 142 -5.85 1.18 18.93
CA GLU A 142 -7.28 1.13 19.26
C GLU A 142 -8.10 2.09 18.41
N MET A 143 -7.64 3.33 18.22
CA MET A 143 -8.29 4.34 17.37
C MET A 143 -8.37 3.88 15.92
N ILE A 144 -7.24 3.46 15.34
CA ILE A 144 -7.21 2.97 13.96
C ILE A 144 -8.13 1.76 13.80
N ASN A 145 -8.07 0.78 14.71
CA ASN A 145 -8.92 -0.40 14.64
C ASN A 145 -10.41 -0.07 14.74
N SER A 146 -10.78 0.93 15.56
CA SER A 146 -12.17 1.42 15.63
C SER A 146 -12.63 1.96 14.28
N TRP A 147 -11.85 2.84 13.66
CA TRP A 147 -12.19 3.44 12.38
C TRP A 147 -12.33 2.42 11.26
N MET A 148 -11.46 1.41 11.26
CA MET A 148 -11.47 0.32 10.28
C MET A 148 -12.69 -0.57 10.48
N HIS A 149 -13.01 -0.91 11.73
CA HIS A 149 -14.19 -1.70 12.05
C HIS A 149 -15.50 -1.01 11.63
N GLU A 150 -15.61 0.30 11.88
CA GLU A 150 -16.76 1.12 11.44
C GLU A 150 -16.93 1.14 9.92
N ARG A 151 -15.84 0.93 9.17
CA ARG A 151 -15.83 0.85 7.70
C ARG A 151 -16.01 -0.57 7.17
N GLY A 152 -16.22 -1.55 8.04
CA GLY A 152 -16.33 -2.96 7.67
C GLY A 152 -14.99 -3.60 7.28
N VAL A 153 -13.87 -2.92 7.53
CA VAL A 153 -12.53 -3.46 7.28
C VAL A 153 -12.06 -4.25 8.49
N ASP A 154 -11.60 -5.48 8.26
CA ASP A 154 -11.02 -6.33 9.30
C ASP A 154 -9.76 -5.67 9.88
N PRO A 155 -9.71 -5.39 11.21
CA PRO A 155 -8.54 -4.82 11.89
C PRO A 155 -7.24 -5.61 11.69
N LYS A 156 -7.32 -6.88 11.27
CA LYS A 156 -6.15 -7.71 10.93
C LYS A 156 -5.53 -7.36 9.57
N TRP A 157 -5.99 -6.33 8.85
CA TRP A 157 -5.40 -5.91 7.58
C TRP A 157 -3.90 -5.58 7.67
N PHE A 158 -3.45 -5.02 8.80
CA PHE A 158 -2.01 -4.82 9.07
C PHE A 158 -1.23 -6.14 9.11
N ASN A 159 -1.83 -7.21 9.64
CA ASN A 159 -1.21 -8.53 9.63
C ASN A 159 -1.16 -9.08 8.20
N ARG A 160 -2.21 -8.85 7.39
CA ARG A 160 -2.20 -9.22 5.96
C ARG A 160 -1.07 -8.49 5.21
N LEU A 161 -0.95 -7.17 5.41
CA LEU A 161 0.13 -6.36 4.85
C LEU A 161 1.51 -6.89 5.27
N SER A 162 1.73 -7.10 6.57
CA SER A 162 3.01 -7.60 7.07
C SER A 162 3.33 -8.99 6.54
N SER A 163 2.35 -9.89 6.50
CA SER A 163 2.53 -11.25 5.97
C SER A 163 2.86 -11.23 4.49
N ALA A 164 2.12 -10.44 3.69
CA ALA A 164 2.39 -10.30 2.26
C ALA A 164 3.76 -9.66 2.00
N ARG A 165 4.11 -8.59 2.70
CA ARG A 165 5.44 -7.96 2.59
C ARG A 165 6.56 -8.95 2.94
N ASN A 166 6.44 -9.65 4.06
CA ASN A 166 7.44 -10.63 4.48
C ASN A 166 7.54 -11.81 3.49
N PHE A 167 6.42 -12.24 2.93
CA PHE A 167 6.39 -13.25 1.88
C PHE A 167 7.22 -12.81 0.68
N ILE A 168 6.98 -11.60 0.16
CA ILE A 168 7.66 -11.07 -1.03
C ILE A 168 9.11 -10.65 -0.74
N ALA A 169 9.46 -10.26 0.48
CA ALA A 169 10.81 -9.81 0.80
C ALA A 169 11.77 -10.96 1.13
N HIS A 170 11.27 -12.04 1.75
CA HIS A 170 12.13 -13.01 2.43
C HIS A 170 11.94 -14.47 2.01
N VAL A 171 10.89 -14.80 1.26
CA VAL A 171 10.59 -16.19 0.93
C VAL A 171 10.70 -16.41 -0.57
N GLY A 172 11.86 -16.92 -0.99
CA GLY A 172 12.39 -16.86 -2.36
C GLY A 172 11.60 -17.58 -3.47
N ALA A 173 12.20 -17.52 -4.67
CA ALA A 173 11.74 -18.00 -5.99
C ALA A 173 10.28 -17.65 -6.32
N PHE A 174 10.06 -16.41 -6.80
CA PHE A 174 8.77 -15.90 -7.26
C PHE A 174 8.33 -16.59 -8.56
N TYR A 175 7.55 -17.66 -8.42
CA TYR A 175 6.80 -18.21 -9.54
C TYR A 175 5.45 -17.50 -9.63
N LEU A 176 5.00 -17.25 -10.86
CA LEU A 176 3.65 -16.77 -11.13
C LEU A 176 2.80 -17.98 -11.53
N ALA A 177 1.63 -18.10 -10.90
CA ALA A 177 0.60 -19.06 -11.26
C ALA A 177 -0.75 -18.34 -11.36
N LEU A 178 -1.73 -18.95 -12.02
CA LEU A 178 -3.08 -18.42 -12.10
C LEU A 178 -4.05 -19.38 -11.42
N ASP A 179 -4.89 -18.84 -10.55
CA ASP A 179 -6.10 -19.52 -10.10
C ASP A 179 -7.15 -19.35 -11.19
N THR A 180 -7.39 -20.41 -11.97
CA THR A 180 -8.37 -20.43 -13.06
C THR A 180 -9.67 -21.12 -12.66
N THR A 181 -9.93 -21.27 -11.36
CA THR A 181 -11.14 -21.95 -10.85
C THR A 181 -12.40 -21.18 -11.24
N ASP A 182 -12.34 -19.85 -11.16
CA ASP A 182 -13.41 -18.93 -11.55
C ASP A 182 -13.14 -18.27 -12.91
N PRO A 183 -14.17 -17.72 -13.58
CA PRO A 183 -14.02 -16.99 -14.84
C PRO A 183 -13.12 -15.75 -14.73
N HIS A 184 -12.96 -15.20 -13.52
CA HIS A 184 -12.03 -14.12 -13.23
C HIS A 184 -10.77 -14.71 -12.60
N TRP A 185 -9.72 -14.83 -13.40
CA TRP A 185 -8.47 -15.41 -12.94
C TRP A 185 -7.79 -14.52 -11.91
N ASP A 186 -7.29 -15.13 -10.85
CA ASP A 186 -6.50 -14.45 -9.82
C ASP A 186 -5.03 -14.86 -9.97
N LEU A 187 -4.13 -13.87 -9.92
CA LEU A 187 -2.71 -14.11 -10.03
C LEU A 187 -2.13 -14.50 -8.68
N LEU A 188 -1.40 -15.60 -8.66
CA LEU A 188 -0.74 -16.16 -7.49
C LEU A 188 0.77 -15.94 -7.62
N LEU A 189 1.35 -15.33 -6.59
CA LEU A 189 2.79 -15.29 -6.37
C LEU A 189 3.17 -16.43 -5.43
N VAL A 190 4.07 -17.31 -5.86
CA VAL A 190 4.25 -18.61 -5.22
C VAL A 190 5.69 -18.84 -4.78
N LYS A 191 5.91 -19.38 -3.57
CA LYS A 191 7.24 -19.58 -2.93
C LYS A 191 8.17 -20.58 -3.64
N ARG A 192 7.60 -21.49 -4.40
CA ARG A 192 8.30 -22.62 -5.03
C ARG A 192 7.41 -23.18 -6.13
N ASN A 193 7.97 -24.05 -6.96
CA ASN A 193 7.18 -24.83 -7.91
C ASN A 193 6.28 -25.84 -7.14
N ILE A 194 5.16 -25.36 -6.59
CA ILE A 194 4.13 -26.19 -5.96
C ILE A 194 3.14 -26.65 -7.03
N LYS A 195 2.74 -27.93 -6.93
CA LYS A 195 1.73 -28.54 -7.81
C LYS A 195 0.31 -28.49 -7.21
N GLN A 196 0.20 -28.13 -5.94
CA GLN A 196 -1.04 -28.09 -5.15
C GLN A 196 -1.06 -26.81 -4.30
N PHE A 197 -2.24 -26.21 -4.16
CA PHE A 197 -2.46 -24.90 -3.52
C PHE A 197 -3.26 -25.01 -2.21
N ASP A 198 -3.15 -26.15 -1.52
CA ASP A 198 -3.95 -26.45 -0.32
C ASP A 198 -3.49 -25.66 0.92
N ASP A 199 -2.26 -25.17 0.91
CA ASP A 199 -1.66 -24.37 1.98
C ASP A 199 -1.62 -22.87 1.59
N PRO A 200 -2.45 -22.00 2.21
CA PRO A 200 -2.48 -20.58 1.91
C PRO A 200 -1.16 -19.85 2.24
N ASP A 201 -0.31 -20.41 3.10
CA ASP A 201 0.99 -19.81 3.42
C ASP A 201 2.02 -20.00 2.31
N THR A 202 1.69 -20.74 1.24
CA THR A 202 2.61 -21.01 0.12
C THR A 202 2.50 -20.02 -1.03
N HIS A 203 1.48 -19.16 -1.02
CA HIS A 203 1.23 -18.20 -2.09
C HIS A 203 0.61 -16.89 -1.58
N VAL A 204 0.74 -15.82 -2.37
CA VAL A 204 0.04 -14.54 -2.17
C VAL A 204 -0.80 -14.28 -3.42
N ARG A 205 -2.07 -13.91 -3.20
CA ARG A 205 -3.03 -13.57 -4.25
C ARG A 205 -2.93 -12.11 -4.65
N PHE A 206 -3.06 -11.79 -5.94
CA PHE A 206 -3.17 -10.42 -6.44
C PHE A 206 -4.35 -9.71 -5.82
N PHE A 207 -5.49 -10.39 -5.76
CA PHE A 207 -6.69 -9.87 -5.12
C PHE A 207 -6.44 -9.44 -3.66
N SER A 208 -5.62 -10.17 -2.91
CA SER A 208 -5.26 -9.79 -1.54
C SER A 208 -4.43 -8.51 -1.49
N VAL A 209 -3.59 -8.25 -2.49
CA VAL A 209 -2.78 -7.02 -2.56
C VAL A 209 -3.62 -5.82 -2.94
N THR A 210 -4.57 -5.97 -3.87
CA THR A 210 -5.54 -4.90 -4.16
C THR A 210 -6.39 -4.59 -2.94
N GLN A 211 -6.84 -5.61 -2.21
CA GLN A 211 -7.59 -5.41 -0.96
C GLN A 211 -6.76 -4.69 0.12
N ILE A 212 -5.47 -5.00 0.26
CA ILE A 212 -4.57 -4.28 1.17
C ILE A 212 -4.46 -2.79 0.79
N VAL A 213 -4.41 -2.47 -0.51
CA VAL A 213 -4.40 -1.09 -0.98
C VAL A 213 -5.72 -0.40 -0.64
N GLU A 214 -6.87 -1.04 -0.88
CA GLU A 214 -8.18 -0.51 -0.53
C GLU A 214 -8.31 -0.25 0.98
N ASP A 215 -7.96 -1.23 1.81
CA ASP A 215 -7.94 -1.12 3.26
C ASP A 215 -7.05 0.07 3.72
N PHE A 216 -5.90 0.28 3.04
CA PHE A 216 -5.04 1.43 3.30
C PHE A 216 -5.69 2.77 2.89
N LEU A 217 -6.41 2.82 1.75
CA LEU A 217 -7.13 4.01 1.30
C LEU A 217 -8.27 4.40 2.26
N ASP A 218 -8.91 3.43 2.89
CA ASP A 218 -9.90 3.67 3.93
C ASP A 218 -9.25 4.18 5.23
N CYS A 219 -8.14 3.56 5.62
CA CYS A 219 -7.38 3.98 6.79
C CYS A 219 -6.88 5.42 6.67
N ARG A 220 -6.30 5.80 5.52
CA ARG A 220 -5.81 7.16 5.30
C ARG A 220 -6.94 8.19 5.37
N ALA A 221 -8.12 7.87 4.82
CA ALA A 221 -9.26 8.77 4.84
C ALA A 221 -9.76 8.98 6.27
N ALA A 222 -9.89 7.90 7.04
CA ALA A 222 -10.26 7.97 8.45
C ALA A 222 -9.27 8.78 9.28
N MET A 223 -7.98 8.55 9.07
CA MET A 223 -6.92 9.27 9.78
C MET A 223 -6.93 10.76 9.46
N GLN A 224 -7.19 11.16 8.20
CA GLN A 224 -7.32 12.56 7.83
C GLN A 224 -8.46 13.24 8.60
N VAL A 225 -9.64 12.61 8.60
CA VAL A 225 -10.82 13.13 9.30
C VAL A 225 -10.52 13.31 10.79
N HIS A 226 -9.91 12.31 11.41
CA HIS A 226 -9.51 12.39 12.82
C HIS A 226 -8.53 13.54 13.10
N LEU A 227 -7.49 13.69 12.26
CA LEU A 227 -6.48 14.72 12.44
C LEU A 227 -7.01 16.13 12.18
N VAL A 228 -7.98 16.30 11.28
CA VAL A 228 -8.72 17.55 11.11
C VAL A 228 -9.51 17.86 12.38
N ALA A 229 -10.31 16.92 12.87
CA ALA A 229 -11.11 17.08 14.08
C ALA A 229 -10.27 17.37 15.33
N LEU A 230 -9.05 16.82 15.40
CA LEU A 230 -8.08 17.09 16.47
C LEU A 230 -7.77 18.59 16.56
N PHE A 231 -7.53 19.25 15.43
CA PHE A 231 -7.25 20.69 15.39
C PHE A 231 -8.51 21.54 15.53
N GLU A 232 -9.67 21.06 15.10
CA GLU A 232 -10.95 21.77 15.34
C GLU A 232 -11.33 21.78 16.83
N ALA A 233 -11.02 20.70 17.56
CA ALA A 233 -11.35 20.55 18.98
C ALA A 233 -10.28 21.04 19.96
N ALA A 234 -9.06 21.33 19.49
CA ALA A 234 -7.98 21.86 20.32
C ALA A 234 -8.37 23.19 20.98
N LYS A 235 -7.90 23.46 22.21
CA LYS A 235 -8.22 24.67 22.98
C LYS A 235 -6.97 25.44 23.32
#